data_AF-A0A3D3ZSF5-F1
#
_entry.id   AF-A0A3D3ZSF5-F1
#
_cell.length_a   1.000
_cell.length_b   1.000
_cell.length_c   1.000
_cell.angle_alpha   90.00
_cell.angle_beta   90.00
_cell.angle_gamma   90.00
#
_symmetry.space_group_name_H-M   'P 1'
#
loop_
_entity.id
_entity.type
_entity.pdbx_description
1 polymer ?
#
loop_
_entity_poly.entity_id
_entity_poly.type
_entity_poly.pdbx_seq_one_letter_code
_entity_poly.pdbx_strand_id
1 'polypeptide(L)'
;LDKMLAAIGLGRSGDAPVYMAPVIPWNPPQNRDPNAAELAMMQPFLERHIALAAPKVLILMGNGPCHAMIKKSGMTRLRGGWTEAAGVPAIPMFAPSYLLTNPAAKRDAWADLLSLKARLKDLT
;
A
#
# COMPACT_ATOMS: atom_id res chain seq x y z
N LEU A 1 4.39 -4.53 9.97
CA LEU A 1 3.49 -3.44 9.51
C LEU A 1 3.07 -2.55 10.67
N ASP A 2 2.43 -3.08 11.71
CA ASP A 2 1.93 -2.26 12.83
C ASP A 2 3.02 -1.39 13.48
N LYS A 3 4.22 -1.95 13.71
CA LYS A 3 5.38 -1.20 14.20
C LYS A 3 5.81 -0.03 13.29
N MET A 4 5.67 -0.18 11.97
CA MET A 4 6.04 0.85 10.99
C MET A 4 5.02 2.01 11.01
N LEU A 5 3.73 1.68 11.04
CA LEU A 5 2.66 2.66 11.11
C LEU A 5 2.68 3.41 12.46
N ALA A 6 2.88 2.68 13.55
CA ALA A 6 2.98 3.26 14.89
C ALA A 6 4.11 4.30 14.99
N ALA A 7 5.25 4.08 14.32
CA ALA A 7 6.36 5.02 14.29
C ALA A 7 6.03 6.38 13.67
N ILE A 8 4.97 6.45 12.84
CA ILE A 8 4.46 7.71 12.28
C ILE A 8 3.15 8.18 12.93
N GLY A 9 2.71 7.54 14.02
CA GLY A 9 1.49 7.89 14.74
C GLY A 9 0.21 7.33 14.14
N LEU A 10 0.31 6.33 13.25
CA LEU A 10 -0.84 5.64 12.66
C LEU A 10 -1.06 4.30 13.35
N GLY A 11 -2.32 3.87 13.45
CA GLY A 11 -2.69 2.62 14.10
C GLY A 11 -3.88 1.96 13.44
N ARG A 12 -4.24 0.74 13.88
CA ARG A 12 -5.50 0.09 13.45
C ARG A 12 -6.72 0.65 14.18
N SER A 13 -6.51 1.28 15.32
CA SER A 13 -7.50 1.94 16.16
C SER A 13 -6.93 3.26 16.69
N GLY A 14 -7.79 4.14 17.21
CA GLY A 14 -7.42 5.45 17.74
C GLY A 14 -7.75 6.61 16.78
N ASP A 15 -7.05 7.73 16.93
CA ASP A 15 -7.37 9.00 16.26
C ASP A 15 -7.09 9.01 14.75
N ALA A 16 -6.16 8.15 14.29
CA ALA A 16 -5.79 8.02 12.88
C ALA A 16 -5.81 6.54 12.45
N PRO A 17 -7.01 5.93 12.30
CA PRO A 17 -7.15 4.53 11.99
C PRO A 17 -6.77 4.22 10.54
N VAL A 18 -6.07 3.11 10.34
CA VAL A 18 -5.65 2.60 9.03
C VAL A 18 -6.59 1.48 8.61
N TYR A 19 -7.20 1.64 7.44
CA TYR A 19 -7.96 0.60 6.77
C TYR A 19 -7.04 -0.26 5.89
N MET A 20 -7.10 -1.57 6.05
CA MET A 20 -6.29 -2.52 5.28
C MET A 20 -7.19 -3.44 4.47
N ALA A 21 -6.95 -3.52 3.16
CA ALA A 21 -7.63 -4.45 2.27
C ALA A 21 -6.58 -5.26 1.50
N PRO A 22 -6.55 -6.60 1.60
CA PRO A 22 -5.70 -7.42 0.76
C PRO A 22 -6.22 -7.39 -0.68
N VAL A 23 -5.32 -7.49 -1.65
CA VAL A 23 -5.69 -7.52 -3.07
C VAL A 23 -6.47 -8.78 -3.42
N ILE A 24 -6.10 -9.90 -2.79
CA ILE A 24 -6.77 -11.18 -2.93
C ILE A 24 -7.17 -11.67 -1.53
N PRO A 25 -8.43 -12.11 -1.32
CA PRO A 25 -8.91 -12.54 -0.01
C PRO A 25 -8.53 -14.00 0.34
N TRP A 26 -8.01 -14.78 -0.61
CA TRP A 26 -7.47 -16.12 -0.39
C TRP A 26 -5.95 -16.15 -0.50
N ASN A 27 -5.34 -17.21 0.02
CA ASN A 27 -3.92 -17.47 -0.18
C ASN A 27 -3.71 -18.25 -1.48
N PRO A 28 -2.94 -17.72 -2.47
CA PRO A 28 -2.63 -18.48 -3.67
C PRO A 28 -1.86 -19.77 -3.36
N PRO A 29 -1.99 -20.82 -4.19
CA PRO A 29 -1.24 -22.05 -4.03
C PRO A 29 0.27 -21.74 -3.94
N GLN A 30 0.95 -22.34 -2.96
CA GLN A 30 2.39 -22.15 -2.72
C GLN A 30 2.83 -20.70 -2.49
N ASN A 31 1.93 -19.81 -2.02
CA ASN A 31 2.20 -18.38 -1.85
C ASN A 31 2.71 -17.70 -3.13
N ARG A 32 2.35 -18.22 -4.31
CA ARG A 32 2.72 -17.56 -5.58
C ARG A 32 2.12 -16.16 -5.63
N ASP A 33 2.72 -15.31 -6.45
CA ASP A 33 2.11 -14.02 -6.74
C ASP A 33 0.77 -14.20 -7.49
N PRO A 34 -0.22 -13.33 -7.22
CA PRO A 34 -1.42 -13.21 -8.02
C PRO A 34 -1.11 -13.01 -9.51
N ASN A 35 -1.84 -13.71 -10.37
CA ASN A 35 -1.72 -13.47 -11.80
C ASN A 35 -2.57 -12.25 -12.23
N ALA A 36 -2.31 -11.74 -13.44
CA ALA A 36 -3.00 -10.54 -13.94
C ALA A 36 -4.52 -10.69 -14.02
N ALA A 37 -5.04 -11.89 -14.31
CA ALA A 37 -6.47 -12.14 -14.38
C ALA A 37 -7.14 -12.10 -13.00
N GLU A 38 -6.49 -12.69 -11.98
CA GLU A 38 -6.94 -12.61 -10.58
C GLU A 38 -6.94 -11.17 -10.08
N LEU A 39 -5.90 -10.39 -10.41
CA LEU A 39 -5.81 -8.97 -10.07
C LEU A 39 -6.89 -8.14 -10.75
N ALA A 40 -7.15 -8.39 -12.04
CA ALA A 40 -8.21 -7.72 -12.79
C ALA A 40 -9.60 -8.04 -12.24
N MET A 41 -9.84 -9.30 -11.86
CA MET A 41 -11.09 -9.73 -11.23
C MET A 41 -11.32 -9.04 -9.88
N MET A 42 -10.27 -8.80 -9.10
CA MET A 42 -10.36 -8.16 -7.79
C MET A 42 -10.37 -6.63 -7.84
N GLN A 43 -10.00 -6.01 -8.97
CA GLN A 43 -9.93 -4.54 -9.08
C GLN A 43 -11.26 -3.84 -8.71
N PRO A 44 -12.44 -4.26 -9.16
CA PRO A 44 -13.70 -3.59 -8.79
C PRO A 44 -13.99 -3.62 -7.28
N PHE A 45 -13.55 -4.68 -6.60
CA PHE A 45 -13.70 -4.79 -5.15
C PHE A 45 -12.77 -3.82 -4.42
N LEU A 46 -11.54 -3.66 -4.89
CA LEU A 46 -10.61 -2.67 -4.35
C LEU A 46 -11.12 -1.24 -4.57
N GLU A 47 -11.65 -0.94 -5.75
CA GLU A 47 -12.30 0.34 -6.02
C GLU A 47 -13.51 0.57 -5.09
N ARG A 48 -14.29 -0.48 -4.81
CA ARG A 48 -15.40 -0.40 -3.86
C ARG A 48 -14.93 -0.16 -2.43
N HIS A 49 -13.85 -0.81 -2.00
CA HIS A 49 -13.21 -0.55 -0.71
C HIS A 49 -12.78 0.91 -0.57
N ILE A 50 -12.14 1.46 -1.61
CA ILE A 50 -11.71 2.86 -1.64
C ILE A 50 -12.92 3.80 -1.58
N ALA A 51 -13.95 3.53 -2.38
CA ALA A 51 -15.17 4.34 -2.41
C ALA A 51 -15.91 4.34 -1.07
N LEU A 52 -15.94 3.21 -0.35
CA LEU A 52 -16.61 3.09 0.94
C LEU A 52 -15.79 3.67 2.10
N ALA A 53 -14.48 3.45 2.10
CA ALA A 53 -13.59 3.94 3.14
C ALA A 53 -13.27 5.44 2.98
N ALA A 54 -13.44 5.99 1.77
CA ALA A 54 -13.13 7.37 1.39
C ALA A 54 -11.80 7.90 1.98
N PRO A 55 -10.67 7.19 1.77
CA PRO A 55 -9.42 7.54 2.42
C PRO A 55 -8.82 8.82 1.83
N LYS A 56 -8.13 9.61 2.66
CA LYS A 56 -7.36 10.77 2.20
C LYS A 56 -6.13 10.38 1.37
N VAL A 57 -5.53 9.22 1.67
CA VAL A 57 -4.30 8.71 1.04
C VAL A 57 -4.35 7.18 0.97
N LEU A 58 -3.83 6.60 -0.12
CA LEU A 58 -3.63 5.17 -0.30
C LEU A 58 -2.16 4.77 -0.17
N ILE A 59 -1.91 3.61 0.42
CA ILE A 59 -0.58 2.98 0.44
C ILE A 59 -0.64 1.69 -0.36
N LEU A 60 0.11 1.64 -1.47
CA LEU A 60 0.17 0.46 -2.34
C LEU A 60 1.40 -0.38 -1.96
N MET A 61 1.21 -1.39 -1.12
CA MET A 61 2.31 -2.21 -0.58
C MET A 61 2.66 -3.40 -1.49
N GLY A 62 3.74 -3.27 -2.26
CA GLY A 62 4.22 -4.33 -3.14
C GLY A 62 3.63 -4.28 -4.56
N ASN A 63 4.06 -5.22 -5.40
CA ASN A 63 3.75 -5.21 -6.83
C ASN A 63 2.26 -5.51 -7.12
N GLY A 64 1.62 -6.40 -6.36
CA GLY A 64 0.21 -6.76 -6.56
C GLY A 64 -0.74 -5.55 -6.54
N PRO A 65 -0.77 -4.76 -5.44
CA PRO A 65 -1.61 -3.55 -5.38
C PRO A 65 -1.25 -2.52 -6.44
N CYS A 66 0.05 -2.34 -6.73
CA CYS A 66 0.48 -1.41 -7.78
C CYS A 66 -0.02 -1.85 -9.17
N HIS A 67 0.06 -3.14 -9.47
CA HIS A 67 -0.40 -3.66 -10.73
C HIS A 67 -1.93 -3.57 -10.83
N ALA A 68 -2.66 -3.89 -9.76
CA ALA A 68 -4.12 -3.78 -9.75
C ALA A 68 -4.59 -2.32 -9.97
N MET A 69 -4.04 -1.38 -9.21
CA MET A 69 -4.57 -0.01 -9.10
C MET A 69 -3.96 1.01 -10.08
N ILE A 70 -2.69 0.85 -10.44
CA ILE A 70 -1.97 1.82 -11.30
C ILE A 70 -1.32 1.18 -12.54
N LYS A 71 -1.55 -0.12 -12.78
CA LYS A 71 -1.03 -0.89 -13.93
C LYS A 71 0.51 -0.79 -14.09
N LYS A 72 1.24 -0.61 -12.98
CA LYS A 72 2.71 -0.52 -12.96
C LYS A 72 3.30 -1.59 -12.04
N SER A 73 4.50 -2.05 -12.39
CA SER A 73 5.29 -3.02 -11.65
C SER A 73 6.74 -2.55 -11.52
N GLY A 74 7.49 -3.12 -10.57
CA GLY A 74 8.89 -2.77 -10.35
C GLY A 74 9.07 -1.84 -9.14
N MET A 75 8.92 -2.42 -7.95
CA MET A 75 8.88 -1.68 -6.69
C MET A 75 10.08 -0.78 -6.43
N THR A 76 11.28 -1.19 -6.82
CA THR A 76 12.52 -0.40 -6.64
C THR A 76 12.43 0.97 -7.32
N ARG A 77 11.74 1.06 -8.45
CA ARG A 77 11.53 2.33 -9.18
C ARG A 77 10.29 3.08 -8.70
N LEU A 78 9.25 2.37 -8.30
CA LEU A 78 7.95 2.97 -7.95
C LEU A 78 7.91 3.53 -6.53
N ARG A 79 8.66 2.94 -5.60
CA ARG A 79 8.56 3.29 -4.17
C ARG A 79 8.78 4.78 -3.93
N GLY A 80 7.95 5.36 -3.08
CA GLY A 80 7.96 6.77 -2.69
C GLY A 80 7.69 7.80 -3.79
N GLY A 81 7.44 7.36 -5.03
CA GLY A 81 6.89 8.21 -6.08
C GLY A 81 5.39 8.36 -5.87
N TRP A 82 4.96 9.55 -5.43
CA TRP A 82 3.53 9.87 -5.33
C TRP A 82 2.84 9.71 -6.70
N THR A 83 1.69 9.07 -6.68
CA THR A 83 0.84 8.83 -7.85
C THR A 83 -0.62 9.02 -7.44
N GLU A 84 -1.53 8.78 -8.36
CA GLU A 84 -2.95 8.69 -8.09
C GLU A 84 -3.45 7.27 -8.38
N ALA A 85 -4.39 6.80 -7.56
CA ALA A 85 -5.12 5.55 -7.76
C ALA A 85 -6.59 5.77 -7.40
N ALA A 86 -7.50 5.48 -8.34
CA ALA A 86 -8.94 5.67 -8.17
C ALA A 86 -9.32 7.09 -7.65
N GLY A 87 -8.65 8.14 -8.15
CA GLY A 87 -8.89 9.53 -7.75
C GLY A 87 -8.29 9.92 -6.39
N VAL A 88 -7.55 9.02 -5.73
CA VAL A 88 -6.94 9.26 -4.40
C VAL A 88 -5.41 9.29 -4.52
N PRO A 89 -4.74 10.25 -3.86
CA PRO A 89 -3.28 10.26 -3.77
C PRO A 89 -2.76 8.94 -3.19
N ALA A 90 -1.79 8.34 -3.86
CA ALA A 90 -1.26 7.03 -3.52
C ALA A 90 0.27 7.04 -3.46
N ILE A 91 0.84 6.30 -2.51
CA ILE A 91 2.28 6.07 -2.39
C ILE A 91 2.60 4.57 -2.48
N PRO A 92 3.35 4.13 -3.49
CA PRO A 92 3.89 2.77 -3.54
C PRO A 92 4.95 2.58 -2.47
N MET A 93 4.95 1.42 -1.81
CA MET A 93 5.91 1.06 -0.77
C MET A 93 6.26 -0.42 -0.84
N PHE A 94 7.44 -0.79 -0.33
CA PHE A 94 7.81 -2.19 -0.18
C PHE A 94 6.85 -2.93 0.78
N ALA A 95 6.50 -4.17 0.41
CA ALA A 95 5.71 -5.03 1.27
C ALA A 95 6.48 -5.41 2.54
N PRO A 96 5.81 -5.57 3.70
CA PRO A 96 6.46 -5.98 4.94
C PRO A 96 7.25 -7.29 4.83
N SER A 97 6.74 -8.27 4.07
CA SER A 97 7.43 -9.54 3.83
C SER A 97 8.80 -9.35 3.16
N TYR A 98 8.88 -8.46 2.17
CA TYR A 98 10.15 -8.10 1.51
C TYR A 98 11.14 -7.44 2.46
N LEU A 99 10.66 -6.59 3.38
CA LEU A 99 11.50 -5.90 4.36
C LEU A 99 12.03 -6.82 5.47
N LEU A 100 11.37 -7.95 5.71
CA LEU A 100 11.85 -8.97 6.64
C LEU A 100 13.05 -9.72 6.07
N THR A 101 13.01 -10.04 4.78
CA THR A 101 14.11 -10.75 4.09
C THR A 101 15.22 -9.81 3.61
N ASN A 102 14.92 -8.51 3.41
CA ASN A 102 15.87 -7.51 2.94
C ASN A 102 15.95 -6.30 3.90
N PRO A 103 16.67 -6.43 5.04
CA PRO A 103 16.73 -5.38 6.06
C PRO A 103 17.29 -4.04 5.55
N ALA A 104 18.19 -4.06 4.56
CA ALA A 104 18.76 -2.85 3.96
C ALA A 104 17.67 -1.91 3.39
N ALA A 105 16.60 -2.47 2.82
CA ALA A 105 15.49 -1.72 2.25
C ALA A 105 14.59 -1.05 3.32
N LYS A 106 14.81 -1.32 4.61
CA LYS A 106 14.08 -0.64 5.70
C LYS A 106 14.38 0.86 5.73
N ARG A 107 15.57 1.29 5.30
CA ARG A 107 15.91 2.71 5.17
C ARG A 107 14.98 3.39 4.15
N ASP A 108 14.76 2.76 3.02
CA ASP A 108 13.90 3.31 1.95
C ASP A 108 12.44 3.33 2.40
N ALA A 109 11.95 2.25 3.02
CA ALA A 109 10.61 2.21 3.57
C ALA A 109 10.39 3.26 4.68
N TRP A 110 11.42 3.58 5.46
CA TRP A 110 11.35 4.67 6.43
C TRP A 110 11.23 6.05 5.78
N ALA A 111 11.99 6.31 4.71
CA ALA A 111 11.85 7.53 3.93
C ALA A 111 10.43 7.70 3.34
N ASP A 112 9.84 6.60 2.87
CA ASP A 112 8.46 6.59 2.36
C ASP A 112 7.44 6.90 3.47
N LEU A 113 7.62 6.35 4.67
CA LEU A 113 6.76 6.65 5.82
C LEU A 113 6.86 8.11 6.26
N LEU A 114 8.06 8.70 6.21
CA LEU A 114 8.24 10.13 6.50
C LEU A 114 7.55 11.01 5.45
N SER A 115 7.65 10.65 4.17
CA SER A 115 6.93 11.33 3.08
C SER A 115 5.42 11.25 3.28
N LEU A 116 4.90 10.07 3.62
CA LEU A 116 3.49 9.86 3.97
C LEU A 116 3.06 10.74 5.16
N LYS A 117 3.86 10.76 6.24
CA LYS A 117 3.57 11.56 7.42
C LYS A 117 3.53 13.07 7.10
N ALA A 118 4.44 13.56 6.27
CA ALA A 118 4.44 14.95 5.82
C ALA A 118 3.16 15.25 5.02
N ARG A 119 2.81 14.39 4.06
CA ARG A 119 1.61 14.57 3.23
C ARG A 119 0.31 14.57 4.04
N LEU A 120 0.22 13.73 5.07
CA LEU A 120 -0.97 13.69 5.93
C LEU A 120 -1.14 14.97 6.77
N LYS A 121 -0.04 15.64 7.15
CA LYS A 121 -0.11 16.94 7.83
C LYS A 121 -0.66 18.02 6.91
N ASP A 122 -0.29 18.02 5.64
CA ASP A 122 -0.78 19.01 4.66
C ASP A 122 -2.27 18.85 4.33
N LEU A 123 -2.84 17.67 4.62
CA LEU A 123 -4.25 17.32 4.35
C LEU A 123 -5.16 17.47 5.57
N THR A 124 -4.65 17.96 6.70
CA THR A 124 -5.36 18.13 7.97
C THR A 124 -5.40 19.60 8.33
#